data_AF-A0A7W1F756-F1
#
_entry.id   AF-A0A7W1F756-F1
#
_cell.length_a   1.000
_cell.length_b   1.000
_cell.length_c   1.000
_cell.angle_alpha   90.00
_cell.angle_beta   90.00
_cell.angle_gamma   90.00
#
_symmetry.space_group_name_H-M   'P 1'
#
loop_
_entity.id
_entity.type
_entity.pdbx_description
1 polymer ?
#
loop_
_entity_poly.entity_id
_entity_poly.type
_entity_poly.pdbx_seq_one_letter_code
_entity_poly.pdbx_strand_id
1 'polypeptide(L)'
;MITVNSDPERSVGHFSRCTLAGFPELLAAWRAGRHAIEPIARLEAVIDGDGSHCFLNDCLFTSRNPAAITRYLIEVDGERERQHSSGIWVSTAAGSTGGIRSAGMQPLPPGDHALLWQVREPFQGRSPVTLLSGRQSPPRGLRLTATMPNIDLYLDGPHRQIPLRYGGVVAFRAHAQPLPLVILG
;
A
#
# COMPACT_ATOMS: atom_id res chain seq x y z
N MET A 1 7.61 -16.28 -6.86
CA MET A 1 7.32 -15.53 -8.10
C MET A 1 8.64 -15.19 -8.77
N ILE A 2 8.83 -15.55 -10.03
CA ILE A 2 9.94 -15.04 -10.85
C ILE A 2 9.47 -13.75 -11.49
N THR A 3 10.27 -12.69 -11.38
CA THR A 3 9.91 -11.35 -11.86
C THR A 3 10.94 -10.85 -12.85
N VAL A 4 10.47 -10.40 -14.03
CA VAL A 4 11.31 -10.02 -15.17
C VAL A 4 11.03 -8.58 -15.53
N ASN A 5 12.06 -7.73 -15.59
CA ASN A 5 11.99 -6.45 -16.26
C ASN A 5 12.32 -6.68 -17.74
N SER A 6 11.27 -6.78 -18.57
CA SER A 6 11.41 -7.00 -20.01
C SER A 6 11.94 -5.78 -20.75
N ASP A 7 11.94 -4.61 -20.12
CA ASP A 7 12.23 -3.33 -20.75
C ASP A 7 12.92 -2.37 -19.77
N PRO A 8 14.17 -2.67 -19.37
CA PRO A 8 14.90 -1.89 -18.38
C PRO A 8 15.23 -0.47 -18.82
N GLU A 9 15.12 -0.17 -20.12
CA GLU A 9 15.31 1.19 -20.64
C GLU A 9 14.13 2.11 -20.30
N ARG A 10 12.91 1.57 -20.28
CA ARG A 10 11.68 2.34 -20.03
C ARG A 10 11.06 2.08 -18.66
N SER A 11 11.49 1.03 -17.97
CA SER A 11 10.93 0.61 -16.68
C SER A 11 12.02 0.45 -15.62
N VAL A 12 11.77 1.05 -14.45
CA VAL A 12 12.62 0.89 -13.26
C VAL A 12 12.60 -0.56 -12.76
N GLY A 13 11.49 -1.29 -12.94
CA GLY A 13 11.39 -2.70 -12.54
C GLY A 13 11.62 -2.94 -11.05
N HIS A 14 11.05 -2.10 -10.17
CA HIS A 14 11.32 -2.11 -8.72
C HIS A 14 11.23 -3.50 -8.04
N PHE A 15 10.30 -4.35 -8.50
CA PHE A 15 10.13 -5.73 -8.00
C PHE A 15 10.65 -6.81 -8.94
N SER A 16 11.24 -6.43 -10.07
CA SER A 16 11.89 -7.37 -10.98
C SER A 16 13.24 -7.82 -10.41
N ARG A 17 13.54 -9.11 -10.53
CA ARG A 17 14.79 -9.71 -10.05
C ARG A 17 15.72 -10.17 -11.15
N CYS A 18 15.25 -10.10 -12.39
CA CYS A 18 16.08 -10.27 -13.57
C CYS A 18 15.58 -9.38 -14.71
N THR A 19 16.41 -9.20 -15.72
CA THR A 19 16.00 -8.68 -17.03
C THR A 19 15.70 -9.84 -17.98
N LEU A 20 15.26 -9.54 -19.20
CA LEU A 20 15.10 -10.56 -20.25
C LEU A 20 16.38 -11.39 -20.45
N ALA A 21 17.56 -10.77 -20.37
CA ALA A 21 18.85 -11.44 -20.52
C ALA A 21 19.17 -12.39 -19.35
N GLY A 22 18.81 -12.03 -18.12
CA GLY A 22 19.04 -12.85 -16.93
C GLY A 22 17.97 -13.91 -16.66
N PHE A 23 16.83 -13.84 -17.34
CA PHE A 23 15.72 -14.76 -17.11
C PHE A 23 16.06 -16.25 -17.35
N PRO A 24 16.78 -16.64 -18.42
CA PRO A 24 17.14 -18.05 -18.64
C PRO A 24 17.95 -18.65 -17.48
N GLU A 25 18.89 -17.89 -16.93
CA GLU A 25 19.71 -18.31 -15.79
C GLU A 25 18.88 -18.48 -14.52
N LEU A 26 18.06 -17.48 -14.19
CA LEU A 26 17.18 -17.52 -13.02
C LEU A 26 16.17 -18.67 -13.12
N LEU A 27 15.62 -18.92 -14.30
CA LEU A 27 14.71 -20.03 -14.54
C LEU A 27 15.42 -21.39 -14.36
N ALA A 28 16.64 -21.54 -14.86
CA ALA A 28 17.44 -22.74 -14.69
C ALA A 28 17.80 -23.00 -13.22
N ALA A 29 18.21 -21.95 -12.50
CA ALA A 29 18.49 -22.01 -11.07
C ALA A 29 17.23 -22.41 -10.27
N TRP A 30 16.07 -21.82 -10.60
CA TRP A 30 14.80 -22.16 -9.97
C TRP A 30 14.42 -23.63 -10.18
N ARG A 31 14.45 -24.11 -11.44
CA ARG A 31 14.14 -25.51 -11.79
C ARG A 31 15.06 -26.51 -11.12
N ALA A 32 16.32 -26.14 -10.89
CA ALA A 32 17.31 -27.00 -10.25
C ALA A 32 17.36 -26.85 -8.71
N GLY A 33 16.49 -26.05 -8.10
CA GLY A 33 16.49 -25.81 -6.66
C GLY A 33 17.68 -25.02 -6.13
N ARG A 34 18.42 -24.31 -7.00
CA ARG A 34 19.59 -23.48 -6.64
C ARG A 34 19.26 -21.99 -6.52
N HIS A 35 18.00 -21.66 -6.31
CA HIS A 35 17.53 -20.29 -6.14
C HIS A 35 17.44 -19.93 -4.66
N ALA A 36 17.51 -18.64 -4.35
CA ALA A 36 17.11 -18.12 -3.05
C ALA A 36 15.72 -17.48 -3.12
N ILE A 37 15.09 -17.30 -1.96
CA ILE A 37 13.80 -16.63 -1.80
C ILE A 37 14.01 -15.34 -1.03
N GLU A 38 13.58 -14.23 -1.62
CA GLU A 38 13.48 -12.94 -0.96
C GLU A 38 12.01 -12.69 -0.58
N PRO A 39 11.66 -12.67 0.73
CA PRO A 39 10.32 -12.38 1.17
C PRO A 39 10.05 -10.88 1.14
N ILE A 40 8.97 -10.46 0.46
CA ILE A 40 8.49 -9.08 0.50
C ILE A 40 7.25 -8.98 1.38
N ALA A 41 7.32 -8.14 2.42
CA ALA A 41 6.22 -7.90 3.33
C ALA A 41 5.02 -7.29 2.60
N ARG A 42 3.81 -7.68 3.02
CA ARG A 42 2.54 -7.21 2.46
C ARG A 42 1.63 -6.69 3.56
N LEU A 43 0.72 -5.81 3.19
CA LEU A 43 -0.39 -5.40 4.03
C LEU A 43 -1.69 -5.99 3.48
N GLU A 44 -2.72 -6.00 4.33
CA GLU A 44 -4.08 -6.32 3.93
C GLU A 44 -5.05 -5.24 4.42
N ALA A 45 -6.06 -4.96 3.60
CA ALA A 45 -7.23 -4.17 3.92
C ALA A 45 -8.39 -5.12 4.26
N VAL A 46 -8.80 -5.17 5.52
CA VAL A 46 -9.92 -5.98 5.98
C VAL A 46 -11.17 -5.10 6.05
N ILE A 47 -12.17 -5.45 5.27
CA ILE A 47 -13.42 -4.69 5.12
C ILE A 47 -14.57 -5.48 5.72
N ASP A 48 -15.33 -4.84 6.60
CA ASP A 48 -16.48 -5.46 7.25
C ASP A 48 -17.52 -5.93 6.22
N GLY A 49 -17.81 -7.24 6.22
CA GLY A 49 -18.77 -7.86 5.32
C GLY A 49 -18.26 -8.17 3.90
N ASP A 50 -17.01 -7.83 3.57
CA ASP A 50 -16.40 -8.10 2.25
C ASP A 50 -15.12 -8.96 2.35
N GLY A 51 -14.44 -8.95 3.51
CA GLY A 51 -13.30 -9.82 3.79
C GLY A 51 -11.95 -9.11 3.66
N SER A 52 -10.90 -9.88 3.38
CA SER A 52 -9.52 -9.37 3.35
C SER A 52 -8.99 -9.21 1.93
N HIS A 53 -8.35 -8.07 1.67
CA HIS A 53 -7.73 -7.72 0.40
C HIS A 53 -6.26 -7.37 0.59
N CYS A 54 -5.38 -8.28 0.16
CA CYS A 54 -3.94 -8.08 0.24
C CYS A 54 -3.41 -7.13 -0.86
N PHE A 55 -2.43 -6.31 -0.52
CA PHE A 55 -1.70 -5.45 -1.46
C PHE A 55 -0.19 -5.43 -1.15
N LEU A 56 0.62 -5.16 -2.18
CA LEU A 56 2.08 -5.22 -2.11
C LEU A 56 2.71 -3.84 -1.90
N ASN A 57 2.16 -2.81 -2.52
CA ASN A 57 2.75 -1.48 -2.62
C ASN A 57 2.00 -0.50 -1.72
N ASP A 58 0.83 -0.09 -2.19
CA ASP A 58 0.04 0.95 -1.56
C ASP A 58 -1.46 0.77 -1.81
N CYS A 59 -2.21 1.47 -0.98
CA CYS A 59 -3.65 1.63 -1.05
C CYS A 59 -3.95 3.12 -1.02
N LEU A 60 -4.71 3.62 -1.99
CA LEU A 60 -5.35 4.92 -1.90
C LEU A 60 -6.78 4.76 -1.39
N PHE A 61 -7.08 5.34 -0.24
CA PHE A 61 -8.46 5.53 0.23
C PHE A 61 -8.90 6.95 -0.13
N THR A 62 -9.91 7.09 -0.99
CA THR A 62 -10.34 8.39 -1.51
C THR A 62 -11.79 8.38 -1.97
N SER A 63 -12.39 9.56 -2.07
CA SER A 63 -13.55 9.80 -2.93
C SER A 63 -13.27 9.27 -4.35
N ARG A 64 -14.27 8.58 -4.93
CA ARG A 64 -14.24 8.12 -6.33
C ARG A 64 -14.05 9.27 -7.32
N ASN A 65 -14.54 10.46 -6.96
CA ASN A 65 -14.26 11.68 -7.72
C ASN A 65 -13.10 12.43 -7.03
N PRO A 66 -11.91 12.55 -7.66
CA PRO A 66 -10.76 13.22 -7.07
C PRO A 66 -10.96 14.74 -6.88
N ALA A 67 -11.95 15.35 -7.55
CA ALA A 67 -12.32 16.74 -7.33
C ALA A 67 -13.24 16.93 -6.10
N ALA A 68 -13.72 15.85 -5.49
CA ALA A 68 -14.56 15.89 -4.29
C ALA A 68 -13.74 15.62 -3.03
N ILE A 69 -14.06 16.36 -1.96
CA ILE A 69 -13.44 16.16 -0.65
C ILE A 69 -13.78 14.77 -0.11
N THR A 70 -12.78 14.06 0.41
CA THR A 70 -12.95 12.79 1.10
C THR A 70 -13.20 13.05 2.58
N ARG A 71 -14.30 12.52 3.12
CA ARG A 71 -14.66 12.64 4.54
C ARG A 71 -14.58 11.28 5.20
N TYR A 72 -13.79 11.19 6.25
CA TYR A 72 -13.55 9.93 6.93
C TYR A 72 -13.17 10.13 8.39
N LEU A 73 -13.15 9.03 9.12
CA LEU A 73 -12.59 8.95 10.45
C LEU A 73 -11.30 8.15 10.34
N ILE A 74 -10.22 8.66 10.93
CA ILE A 74 -8.98 7.90 11.14
C ILE A 74 -8.92 7.44 12.60
N GLU A 75 -8.54 6.18 12.82
CA GLU A 75 -8.23 5.62 14.13
C GLU A 75 -6.88 4.91 14.05
N VAL A 76 -5.91 5.39 14.83
CA VAL A 76 -4.52 4.91 14.80
C VAL A 76 -3.85 5.19 16.13
N ASP A 77 -3.08 4.23 16.64
CA ASP A 77 -2.27 4.38 17.87
C ASP A 77 -3.06 4.89 19.09
N GLY A 78 -4.34 4.54 19.20
CA GLY A 78 -5.23 4.96 20.29
C GLY A 78 -5.87 6.34 20.09
N GLU A 79 -5.48 7.07 19.04
CA GLU A 79 -6.06 8.35 18.67
C GLU A 79 -7.16 8.19 17.61
N ARG A 80 -8.07 9.16 17.58
CA ARG A 80 -9.22 9.19 16.68
C ARG A 80 -9.50 10.61 16.21
N GLU A 81 -9.57 10.82 14.90
CA GLU A 81 -9.80 12.15 14.33
C GLU A 81 -10.73 12.10 13.10
N ARG A 82 -11.59 13.12 12.96
CA ARG A 82 -12.38 13.31 11.74
C ARG A 82 -11.55 14.08 10.72
N GLN A 83 -11.42 13.49 9.54
CA GLN A 83 -10.58 14.00 8.47
C GLN A 83 -11.41 14.48 7.28
N HIS A 84 -10.94 15.56 6.67
CA HIS A 84 -11.44 16.13 5.42
C HIS A 84 -10.22 16.42 4.54
N SER A 85 -10.07 15.70 3.44
CA SER A 85 -8.84 15.77 2.64
C SER A 85 -9.05 15.24 1.22
N SER A 86 -8.02 15.20 0.39
CA SER A 86 -8.02 14.52 -0.91
C SER A 86 -7.83 12.99 -0.79
N GLY A 87 -8.06 12.42 0.39
CA GLY A 87 -7.86 11.01 0.71
C GLY A 87 -6.59 10.75 1.53
N ILE A 88 -6.23 9.48 1.66
CA ILE A 88 -5.09 9.01 2.45
C ILE A 88 -4.39 7.85 1.73
N TRP A 89 -3.07 7.94 1.67
CA TRP A 89 -2.21 6.83 1.26
C TRP A 89 -1.94 5.91 2.44
N VAL A 90 -1.98 4.61 2.21
CA VAL A 90 -1.48 3.57 3.13
C VAL A 90 -0.50 2.71 2.33
N SER A 91 0.70 2.46 2.83
CA SER A 91 1.76 1.79 2.05
C SER A 91 2.59 0.84 2.89
N THR A 92 3.09 -0.21 2.26
CA THR A 92 4.17 -1.07 2.79
C THR A 92 5.52 -0.33 2.72
N ALA A 93 6.57 -0.91 3.30
CA ALA A 93 7.93 -0.43 3.03
C ALA A 93 8.31 -0.58 1.55
N ALA A 94 7.89 -1.68 0.92
CA ALA A 94 8.11 -1.97 -0.49
C ALA A 94 7.46 -0.93 -1.43
N GLY A 95 6.26 -0.45 -1.10
CA GLY A 95 5.57 0.60 -1.86
C GLY A 95 6.00 2.02 -1.50
N SER A 96 6.88 2.20 -0.51
CA SER A 96 7.22 3.51 0.04
C SER A 96 7.90 4.45 -0.96
N THR A 97 8.40 3.94 -2.08
CA THR A 97 8.94 4.75 -3.19
C THR A 97 7.88 5.23 -4.19
N GLY A 98 6.63 4.77 -4.05
CA GLY A 98 5.49 5.03 -4.94
C GLY A 98 4.69 6.29 -4.59
N GLY A 99 3.35 6.19 -4.62
CA GLY A 99 2.47 7.36 -4.46
C GLY A 99 2.66 8.09 -3.13
N ILE A 100 2.98 7.36 -2.07
CA ILE A 100 3.21 7.94 -0.74
C ILE A 100 4.49 8.79 -0.67
N ARG A 101 5.52 8.48 -1.47
CA ARG A 101 6.74 9.31 -1.60
C ARG A 101 6.41 10.67 -2.19
N SER A 102 5.59 10.67 -3.24
CA SER A 102 5.11 11.90 -3.89
C SER A 102 4.27 12.76 -2.94
N ALA A 103 3.65 12.14 -1.93
CA ALA A 103 2.93 12.83 -0.86
C ALA A 103 3.83 13.34 0.28
N GLY A 104 5.15 13.17 0.19
CA GLY A 104 6.14 13.74 1.12
C GLY A 104 6.72 12.76 2.15
N MET A 105 6.29 11.50 2.15
CA MET A 105 6.87 10.49 3.05
C MET A 105 8.27 10.05 2.58
N GLN A 106 9.15 9.82 3.54
CA GLN A 106 10.47 9.26 3.25
C GLN A 106 10.36 7.75 3.00
N PRO A 107 10.99 7.23 1.92
CA PRO A 107 11.01 5.80 1.65
C PRO A 107 11.70 4.99 2.76
N LEU A 108 11.33 3.72 2.87
CA LEU A 108 11.96 2.73 3.72
C LEU A 108 12.65 1.66 2.86
N PRO A 109 13.62 0.91 3.43
CA PRO A 109 14.12 -0.31 2.81
C PRO A 109 12.96 -1.26 2.46
N PRO A 110 12.86 -1.79 1.22
CA PRO A 110 11.72 -2.62 0.79
C PRO A 110 11.47 -3.90 1.61
N GLY A 111 12.51 -4.42 2.28
CA GLY A 111 12.42 -5.59 3.16
C GLY A 111 11.85 -5.30 4.55
N ASP A 112 11.65 -4.02 4.92
CA ASP A 112 11.14 -3.66 6.24
C ASP A 112 9.68 -4.07 6.40
N HIS A 113 9.36 -4.58 7.59
CA HIS A 113 7.98 -4.83 8.00
C HIS A 113 7.38 -3.53 8.52
N ALA A 114 6.76 -2.75 7.63
CA ALA A 114 6.20 -1.44 8.00
C ALA A 114 4.83 -1.14 7.38
N LEU A 115 4.07 -0.32 8.09
CA LEU A 115 2.87 0.37 7.61
C LEU A 115 3.15 1.87 7.66
N LEU A 116 3.04 2.51 6.50
CA LEU A 116 3.14 3.95 6.33
C LEU A 116 1.75 4.50 5.99
N TRP A 117 1.43 5.68 6.48
CA TRP A 117 0.24 6.40 6.04
C TRP A 117 0.48 7.91 5.96
N GLN A 118 -0.18 8.55 5.00
CA GLN A 118 -0.06 9.99 4.73
C GLN A 118 -1.38 10.54 4.21
N VAL A 119 -1.97 11.47 4.96
CA VAL A 119 -3.14 12.26 4.53
C VAL A 119 -2.72 13.16 3.37
N ARG A 120 -3.53 13.18 2.31
CA ARG A 120 -3.32 14.03 1.13
C ARG A 120 -4.10 15.33 1.27
N GLU A 121 -3.43 16.47 1.14
CA GLU A 121 -4.07 17.80 1.05
C GLU A 121 -5.14 18.02 2.15
N PRO A 122 -4.77 17.95 3.43
CA PRO A 122 -5.72 18.12 4.54
C PRO A 122 -6.40 19.50 4.49
N PHE A 123 -7.72 19.53 4.63
CA PHE A 123 -8.49 20.75 4.62
C PHE A 123 -8.43 21.47 5.98
N GLN A 124 -7.84 22.67 6.00
CA GLN A 124 -7.59 23.45 7.22
C GLN A 124 -8.72 24.43 7.59
N GLY A 125 -9.83 24.49 6.83
CA GLY A 125 -10.83 25.56 6.96
C GLY A 125 -11.89 25.39 8.06
N ARG A 126 -11.77 24.40 8.96
CA ARG A 126 -12.76 24.16 10.03
C ARG A 126 -12.13 24.04 11.41
N SER A 127 -11.35 22.99 11.60
CA SER A 127 -10.62 22.72 12.83
C SER A 127 -9.26 22.16 12.42
N PRO A 128 -8.19 22.50 13.15
CA PRO A 128 -6.89 21.94 12.88
C PRO A 128 -6.96 20.42 13.05
N VAL A 129 -6.40 19.70 12.08
CA VAL A 129 -6.22 18.24 12.14
C VAL A 129 -4.77 17.93 12.44
N THR A 130 -4.51 16.98 13.33
CA THR A 130 -3.16 16.63 13.80
C THR A 130 -2.67 15.30 13.26
N LEU A 131 -3.57 14.36 12.95
CA LEU A 131 -3.20 13.05 12.40
C LEU A 131 -2.97 13.15 10.89
N LEU A 132 -1.79 13.66 10.50
CA LEU A 132 -1.45 13.92 9.11
C LEU A 132 -0.62 12.81 8.45
N SER A 133 0.25 12.16 9.21
CA SER A 133 1.06 11.05 8.72
C SER A 133 1.55 10.17 9.87
N GLY A 134 1.98 8.96 9.54
CA GLY A 134 2.57 8.07 10.52
C GLY A 134 3.29 6.88 9.91
N ARG A 135 4.15 6.29 10.75
CA ARG A 135 4.94 5.10 10.44
C ARG A 135 4.85 4.12 11.60
N GLN A 136 4.56 2.87 11.28
CA GLN A 136 4.58 1.76 12.22
C GLN A 136 5.56 0.70 11.71
N SER A 137 6.56 0.38 12.52
CA SER A 137 7.50 -0.73 12.27
C SER A 137 7.74 -1.44 13.60
N PRO A 138 7.12 -2.61 13.86
CA PRO A 138 6.19 -3.33 12.98
C PRO A 138 4.79 -2.65 12.86
N PRO A 139 3.95 -3.04 11.88
CA PRO A 139 2.57 -2.59 11.77
C PRO A 139 1.76 -2.93 13.03
N ARG A 140 1.08 -1.92 13.60
CA ARG A 140 0.15 -2.07 14.74
C ARG A 140 -1.32 -1.97 14.33
N GLY A 141 -1.57 -1.34 13.19
CA GLY A 141 -2.89 -1.22 12.59
C GLY A 141 -3.32 0.22 12.37
N LEU A 142 -4.19 0.40 11.38
CA LEU A 142 -4.83 1.67 11.03
C LEU A 142 -6.27 1.36 10.63
N ARG A 143 -7.26 2.09 11.14
CA ARG A 143 -8.64 1.96 10.69
C ARG A 143 -9.11 3.25 10.06
N LEU A 144 -9.82 3.13 8.94
CA LEU A 144 -10.49 4.23 8.28
C LEU A 144 -11.97 3.91 8.16
N THR A 145 -12.83 4.86 8.56
CA THR A 145 -14.29 4.74 8.37
C THR A 145 -14.75 5.74 7.33
N ALA A 146 -15.46 5.28 6.31
CA ALA A 146 -16.10 6.12 5.31
C ALA A 146 -17.27 6.90 5.93
N THR A 147 -17.15 8.22 6.06
CA THR A 147 -18.24 9.07 6.60
C THR A 147 -18.99 9.83 5.50
N MET A 148 -18.84 9.38 4.26
CA MET A 148 -19.63 9.78 3.09
C MET A 148 -19.77 8.61 2.09
N PRO A 149 -20.77 8.63 1.20
CA PRO A 149 -20.85 7.70 0.08
C PRO A 149 -19.72 7.89 -0.94
N ASN A 150 -19.56 6.93 -1.86
CA ASN A 150 -18.62 7.00 -2.99
C ASN A 150 -17.14 7.14 -2.58
N ILE A 151 -16.76 6.48 -1.49
CA ILE A 151 -15.36 6.27 -1.14
C ILE A 151 -14.95 4.89 -1.65
N ASP A 152 -13.80 4.82 -2.30
CA ASP A 152 -13.22 3.58 -2.81
C ASP A 152 -11.79 3.41 -2.29
N LEU A 153 -11.34 2.15 -2.21
CA LEU A 153 -9.94 1.78 -2.08
C LEU A 153 -9.39 1.45 -3.47
N TYR A 154 -8.17 1.89 -3.75
CA TYR A 154 -7.41 1.49 -4.94
C TYR A 154 -6.13 0.80 -4.48
N LEU A 155 -6.03 -0.50 -4.72
CA LEU A 155 -4.92 -1.34 -4.26
C LEU A 155 -3.90 -1.58 -5.38
N ASP A 156 -2.63 -1.31 -5.11
CA ASP A 156 -1.53 -1.51 -6.07
C ASP A 156 -1.76 -0.79 -7.42
N GLY A 157 -2.38 0.40 -7.38
CA GLY A 157 -2.74 1.19 -8.55
C GLY A 157 -4.25 1.25 -8.83
N PRO A 158 -4.65 1.73 -10.02
CA PRO A 158 -6.03 2.17 -10.27
C PRO A 158 -7.01 1.02 -10.59
N HIS A 159 -6.52 -0.18 -10.91
CA HIS A 159 -7.36 -1.24 -11.47
C HIS A 159 -8.03 -2.14 -10.43
N ARG A 160 -7.42 -2.30 -9.24
CA ARG A 160 -8.04 -3.05 -8.13
C ARG A 160 -8.79 -2.07 -7.25
N GLN A 161 -10.03 -1.80 -7.65
CA GLN A 161 -10.93 -0.88 -6.98
C GLN A 161 -11.91 -1.64 -6.09
N ILE A 162 -12.04 -1.22 -4.84
CA ILE A 162 -13.01 -1.78 -3.89
C ILE A 162 -13.89 -0.64 -3.37
N PRO A 163 -15.18 -0.58 -3.73
CA PRO A 163 -16.08 0.45 -3.24
C PRO A 163 -16.48 0.22 -1.78
N LEU A 164 -16.48 1.28 -0.98
CA LEU A 164 -17.00 1.25 0.39
C LEU A 164 -18.42 1.77 0.47
N ARG A 165 -19.19 1.15 1.37
CA ARG A 165 -20.48 1.65 1.80
C ARG A 165 -20.29 2.83 2.77
N TYR A 166 -21.31 3.67 2.88
CA TYR A 166 -21.36 4.67 3.95
C TYR A 166 -21.28 3.95 5.31
N GLY A 167 -20.44 4.45 6.22
CA GLY A 167 -20.15 3.81 7.50
C GLY A 167 -19.25 2.57 7.40
N GLY A 168 -18.83 2.18 6.20
CA GLY A 168 -17.92 1.06 5.99
C GLY A 168 -16.57 1.33 6.63
N VAL A 169 -16.06 0.32 7.34
CA VAL A 169 -14.77 0.35 8.03
C VAL A 169 -13.79 -0.51 7.25
N VAL A 170 -12.59 0.01 7.02
CA VAL A 170 -11.43 -0.77 6.59
C VAL A 170 -10.39 -0.75 7.71
N ALA A 171 -9.90 -1.94 8.06
CA ALA A 171 -8.76 -2.12 8.95
C ALA A 171 -7.53 -2.59 8.15
N PHE A 172 -6.47 -1.80 8.19
CA PHE A 172 -5.17 -2.15 7.62
C PHE A 172 -4.30 -2.83 8.65
N ARG A 173 -3.66 -3.94 8.27
CA ARG A 173 -2.72 -4.69 9.12
C ARG A 173 -1.71 -5.47 8.28
N ALA A 174 -0.69 -6.03 8.94
CA ALA A 174 0.26 -6.93 8.31
C ALA A 174 -0.46 -8.17 7.76
N HIS A 175 -0.17 -8.53 6.50
CA HIS A 175 -0.63 -9.79 5.95
C HIS A 175 0.32 -10.91 6.40
N ALA A 176 -0.23 -12.05 6.84
CA ALA A 176 0.56 -13.13 7.43
C ALA A 176 1.56 -13.78 6.48
N GLN A 177 1.27 -13.76 5.16
CA GLN A 177 2.13 -14.36 4.15
C GLN A 177 2.85 -13.27 3.34
N PRO A 178 4.20 -13.21 3.34
CA PRO A 178 4.93 -12.36 2.41
C PRO A 178 4.78 -12.85 0.97
N LEU A 179 5.17 -12.03 0.00
CA LEU A 179 5.33 -12.44 -1.39
C LEU A 179 6.75 -13.02 -1.57
N PRO A 180 6.90 -14.31 -1.91
CA PRO A 180 8.21 -14.90 -2.15
C PRO A 180 8.70 -14.54 -3.55
N LEU A 181 9.74 -13.71 -3.65
CA LEU A 181 10.43 -13.44 -4.91
C LEU A 181 11.58 -14.42 -5.10
N VAL A 182 11.70 -14.96 -6.30
CA VAL A 182 12.79 -15.88 -6.66
C VAL A 182 13.98 -15.04 -7.13
N ILE A 183 15.14 -15.29 -6.52
CA ILE A 183 16.42 -14.64 -6.86
C ILE A 183 17.49 -15.70 -7.12
N LEU A 184 18.58 -15.31 -7.79
CA LEU A 184 19.77 -16.15 -7.84
C LEU A 184 20.33 -16.30 -6.42
N GLY A 185 20.75 -17.53 -6.08
CA GLY A 185 21.33 -17.87 -4.78
C GLY A 185 22.79 -17.49 -4.66
#